data_AF-A0A836A9A8-F1
#
_entry.id   AF-A0A836A9A8-F1
#
_cell.length_a   1.000
_cell.length_b   1.000
_cell.length_c   1.000
_cell.angle_alpha   90.00
_cell.angle_beta   90.00
_cell.angle_gamma   90.00
#
_symmetry.space_group_name_H-M   'P 1'
#
loop_
_entity.id
_entity.type
_entity.pdbx_description
1 polymer ?
#
loop_
_entity_poly.entity_id
_entity_poly.type
_entity_poly.pdbx_seq_one_letter_code
_entity_poly.pdbx_strand_id
1 'polypeptide(L)'
;ECIYTCICQTAFCLSLNFLTRGSGSQIPSFIIAMNSITTFAILALAATAWAVTPPVSSGDQEIGIEVNCTKYNLNGARIACTKEWRPICGIDQKTYSNECMFCFLNRDKGSQLRKLHDDECREVECTTYSEICTMEYIPHCGSDGIVYGNRCSFCNAVVMSHGTLYFVKYGPCSESP
;
A
#
# COMPACT_ATOMS: atom_id res chain seq x y z
N GLU A 1 -6.30 20.18 -24.39
CA GLU A 1 -7.57 20.17 -23.64
C GLU A 1 -8.26 18.84 -23.90
N CYS A 2 -8.39 17.99 -22.88
CA CYS A 2 -9.18 16.76 -22.98
C CYS A 2 -10.39 16.89 -22.05
N ILE A 3 -11.57 16.96 -22.66
CA ILE A 3 -12.86 16.83 -22.00
C ILE A 3 -13.19 15.33 -21.94
N TYR A 4 -13.64 14.88 -20.76
CA TYR A 4 -14.13 13.54 -20.41
C TYR A 4 -15.09 12.95 -21.47
N THR A 5 -15.20 11.63 -21.70
CA THR A 5 -15.89 10.68 -20.80
C THR A 5 -15.65 9.22 -21.25
N CYS A 6 -15.49 8.31 -20.28
CA CYS A 6 -15.38 6.85 -20.43
C CYS A 6 -16.56 6.18 -21.15
N ILE A 7 -16.29 5.14 -21.96
CA ILE A 7 -17.03 3.86 -21.92
C ILE A 7 -16.01 2.72 -22.11
N CYS A 8 -15.99 1.81 -21.15
CA CYS A 8 -15.20 0.59 -21.16
C CYS A 8 -15.95 -0.51 -21.94
N GLN A 9 -15.39 -1.02 -23.04
CA GLN A 9 -15.64 -2.41 -23.45
C GLN A 9 -14.58 -2.91 -24.44
N THR A 10 -13.89 -3.97 -24.02
CA THR A 10 -13.24 -5.00 -24.85
C THR A 10 -12.18 -4.57 -25.87
N ALA A 11 -10.93 -4.85 -25.49
CA ALA A 11 -9.87 -5.48 -26.27
C ALA A 11 -9.34 -4.80 -27.56
N PHE A 12 -8.01 -4.73 -27.63
CA PHE A 12 -7.15 -4.33 -28.76
C PHE A 12 -6.88 -2.84 -28.95
N CYS A 13 -5.86 -2.35 -28.23
CA CYS A 13 -5.01 -1.28 -28.74
C CYS A 13 -3.77 -1.93 -29.36
N LEU A 14 -3.81 -2.22 -30.67
CA LEU A 14 -2.63 -2.49 -31.47
C LEU A 14 -1.93 -1.15 -31.72
N SER A 15 -0.94 -0.79 -30.90
CA SER A 15 0.00 0.25 -31.25
C SER A 15 1.00 -0.31 -32.26
N LEU A 16 0.93 0.20 -33.49
CA LEU A 16 1.93 0.00 -34.53
C LEU A 16 3.28 0.61 -34.13
N ASN A 17 4.33 -0.09 -34.54
CA ASN A 17 5.76 0.18 -34.41
C ASN A 17 6.21 1.64 -34.53
N PHE A 18 7.22 2.01 -33.73
CA PHE A 18 8.33 2.83 -34.22
C PHE A 18 9.67 2.16 -33.90
N LEU A 19 10.47 2.06 -34.96
CA LEU A 19 11.80 1.47 -35.05
C LEU A 19 12.80 2.19 -34.14
N THR A 20 13.55 1.44 -33.34
CA THR A 20 14.93 1.82 -33.02
C THR A 20 15.87 0.68 -33.37
N ARG A 21 16.79 1.02 -34.26
CA ARG A 21 17.81 0.19 -34.89
C ARG A 21 19.05 0.25 -34.01
N GLY A 22 19.61 -0.90 -33.63
CA GLY A 22 20.91 -0.93 -32.94
C GLY A 22 21.39 -2.33 -32.59
N SER A 23 22.33 -2.84 -33.40
CA SER A 23 23.41 -3.81 -33.09
C SER A 23 23.06 -5.01 -32.17
N GLY A 24 22.97 -6.26 -32.63
CA GLY A 24 24.02 -6.97 -33.34
C GLY A 24 24.68 -8.00 -32.40
N SER A 25 24.18 -9.23 -32.40
CA SER A 25 24.99 -10.42 -32.08
C SER A 25 24.35 -11.66 -32.69
N GLN A 26 25.19 -12.46 -33.33
CA GLN A 26 24.85 -13.57 -34.21
C GLN A 26 24.21 -14.73 -33.45
N ILE A 27 23.09 -15.25 -33.97
CA ILE A 27 22.52 -16.55 -33.61
C ILE A 27 22.62 -17.42 -34.87
N PRO A 28 23.12 -18.67 -34.80
CA PRO A 28 23.23 -19.54 -35.97
C PRO A 28 21.85 -19.84 -36.53
N SER A 29 21.71 -19.67 -37.85
CA SER A 29 20.48 -19.94 -38.59
C SER A 29 20.23 -21.44 -38.66
N PHE A 30 19.37 -21.96 -37.79
CA PHE A 30 18.70 -23.24 -38.04
C PHE A 30 17.34 -22.95 -38.70
N ILE A 31 17.30 -23.03 -40.02
CA ILE A 31 16.05 -23.09 -40.77
C ILE A 31 15.45 -24.46 -40.51
N ILE A 32 14.53 -24.57 -39.55
CA ILE A 32 13.68 -25.76 -39.39
C ILE A 32 12.39 -25.48 -40.16
N ALA A 33 12.28 -26.02 -41.37
CA ALA A 33 11.03 -26.06 -42.11
C ALA A 33 10.07 -27.04 -41.39
N MET A 34 9.07 -26.51 -40.68
CA MET A 34 8.09 -27.33 -39.96
C MET A 34 6.68 -27.05 -40.51
N ASN A 35 6.06 -28.10 -41.05
CA ASN A 35 4.72 -28.08 -41.63
C ASN A 35 3.67 -27.76 -40.56
N SER A 36 3.06 -26.59 -40.72
CA SER A 36 1.80 -25.96 -40.24
C SER A 36 0.96 -26.51 -39.05
N ILE A 37 1.17 -27.70 -38.49
CA ILE A 37 0.22 -28.30 -37.53
C ILE A 37 0.88 -28.73 -36.21
N THR A 38 2.16 -29.12 -36.19
CA THR A 38 2.82 -29.58 -34.94
C THR A 38 3.49 -28.49 -34.13
N THR A 39 3.65 -27.28 -34.67
CA THR A 39 4.25 -26.14 -33.97
C THR A 39 3.29 -25.47 -32.97
N PHE A 40 1.98 -25.51 -33.20
CA PHE A 40 0.99 -24.93 -32.30
C PHE A 40 0.81 -25.72 -30.99
N ALA A 41 1.07 -27.03 -31.00
CA ALA A 41 0.93 -27.87 -29.81
C ALA A 41 2.10 -27.69 -28.82
N ILE A 42 3.31 -27.38 -29.30
CA ILE A 42 4.48 -27.19 -28.44
C ILE A 42 4.50 -25.76 -27.84
N LEU A 43 3.98 -24.77 -28.57
CA LEU A 43 3.78 -23.41 -28.02
C LEU A 43 2.69 -23.38 -26.94
N ALA A 44 1.69 -24.26 -26.99
CA ALA A 44 0.66 -24.36 -25.96
C ALA A 44 1.17 -24.94 -24.62
N LEU A 45 2.24 -25.72 -24.63
CA LEU A 45 2.86 -26.27 -23.41
C LEU A 45 3.91 -25.34 -22.78
N ALA A 46 4.36 -24.31 -23.49
CA ALA A 46 5.16 -23.22 -22.91
C ALA A 46 4.29 -22.05 -22.40
N ALA A 47 3.04 -21.93 -22.87
CA ALA A 47 2.11 -20.88 -22.47
C ALA A 47 1.49 -21.10 -21.07
N THR A 48 1.60 -22.28 -20.48
CA THR A 48 1.16 -22.51 -19.08
C THR A 48 2.23 -22.20 -18.04
N ALA A 49 3.46 -21.87 -18.48
CA ALA A 49 4.55 -21.48 -17.58
C ALA A 49 4.77 -19.95 -17.50
N TRP A 50 3.91 -19.13 -18.12
CA TRP A 50 3.92 -17.66 -17.95
C TRP A 50 2.76 -17.14 -17.11
N ALA A 51 1.95 -18.06 -16.57
CA ALA A 51 1.35 -17.87 -15.26
C ALA A 51 2.34 -18.35 -14.17
N VAL A 52 3.65 -18.13 -14.37
CA VAL A 52 4.46 -17.64 -13.24
C VAL A 52 3.70 -16.39 -12.82
N THR A 53 2.88 -16.56 -11.78
CA THR A 53 2.56 -15.48 -10.86
C THR A 53 3.78 -14.58 -10.87
N PRO A 54 3.67 -13.25 -11.09
CA PRO A 54 4.80 -12.39 -10.74
C PRO A 54 5.32 -12.91 -9.39
N PRO A 55 6.64 -12.93 -9.13
CA PRO A 55 7.05 -13.16 -7.76
C PRO A 55 6.08 -12.32 -6.94
N VAL A 56 5.43 -12.94 -5.94
CA VAL A 56 4.84 -12.16 -4.88
C VAL A 56 6.06 -11.38 -4.40
N SER A 57 6.29 -10.23 -5.04
CA SER A 57 6.95 -9.11 -4.47
C SER A 57 6.11 -8.98 -3.25
N SER A 58 6.69 -9.40 -2.14
CA SER A 58 6.34 -9.08 -0.77
C SER A 58 6.33 -7.56 -0.62
N GLY A 59 5.49 -6.93 -1.45
CA GLY A 59 4.88 -5.65 -1.34
C GLY A 59 3.43 -5.95 -1.00
N ASP A 60 3.25 -6.72 0.06
CA ASP A 60 2.29 -6.30 1.06
C ASP A 60 2.66 -4.82 1.25
N GLN A 61 1.80 -3.89 0.84
CA GLN A 61 1.93 -2.52 1.29
C GLN A 61 1.78 -2.65 2.80
N GLU A 62 2.90 -2.84 3.48
CA GLU A 62 2.93 -3.11 4.89
C GLU A 62 2.50 -1.76 5.48
N ILE A 63 1.21 -1.64 5.81
CA ILE A 63 0.64 -0.43 6.37
C ILE A 63 1.23 -0.29 7.78
N GLY A 64 1.84 0.86 8.08
CA GLY A 64 2.46 1.15 9.37
C GLY A 64 4.00 1.02 9.42
N ILE A 65 4.51 1.02 10.63
CA ILE A 65 5.92 1.09 11.02
C ILE A 65 6.18 -0.06 12.00
N GLU A 66 7.22 -0.86 11.77
CA GLU A 66 7.60 -1.92 12.69
C GLU A 66 8.19 -1.34 13.99
N VAL A 67 7.76 -1.87 15.14
CA VAL A 67 8.27 -1.48 16.46
C VAL A 67 9.27 -2.53 16.95
N ASN A 68 10.49 -2.12 17.30
CA ASN A 68 11.50 -3.03 17.83
C ASN A 68 11.20 -3.43 19.29
N CYS A 69 10.43 -4.50 19.45
CA CYS A 69 10.03 -5.02 20.76
C CYS A 69 11.15 -5.69 21.56
N THR A 70 12.29 -6.02 20.94
CA THR A 70 13.42 -6.64 21.65
C THR A 70 13.99 -5.73 22.74
N LYS A 71 13.86 -4.41 22.58
CA LYS A 71 14.25 -3.38 23.54
C LYS A 71 13.62 -3.56 24.92
N TYR A 72 12.42 -4.13 24.98
CA TYR A 72 11.64 -4.27 26.22
C TYR A 72 11.75 -5.64 26.89
N ASN A 73 12.53 -6.56 26.29
CA ASN A 73 12.68 -7.92 26.81
C ASN A 73 13.77 -7.97 27.89
N LEU A 74 13.38 -8.13 29.15
CA LEU A 74 14.33 -8.41 30.23
C LEU A 74 14.61 -9.92 30.27
N ASN A 75 15.78 -10.30 29.76
CA ASN A 75 16.33 -11.66 29.84
C ASN A 75 15.38 -12.78 29.36
N GLY A 76 14.65 -12.54 28.27
CA GLY A 76 13.92 -13.57 27.54
C GLY A 76 12.55 -13.97 28.10
N ALA A 77 12.18 -13.52 29.30
CA ALA A 77 10.99 -14.05 29.98
C ALA A 77 9.90 -13.01 30.28
N ARG A 78 10.26 -11.76 30.60
CA ARG A 78 9.29 -10.75 31.07
C ARG A 78 9.55 -9.38 30.46
N ILE A 79 8.51 -8.79 29.91
CA ILE A 79 8.49 -7.37 29.55
C ILE A 79 7.97 -6.61 30.78
N ALA A 80 8.78 -5.68 31.29
CA ALA A 80 8.38 -4.78 32.38
C ALA A 80 8.23 -3.36 31.82
N CYS A 81 7.00 -2.87 31.75
CA CYS A 81 6.70 -1.55 31.19
C CYS A 81 6.51 -0.49 32.28
N THR A 82 7.06 0.69 32.03
CA THR A 82 6.69 1.89 32.80
C THR A 82 5.24 2.30 32.47
N LYS A 83 4.59 2.98 33.41
CA LYS A 83 3.24 3.54 33.24
C LYS A 83 3.26 4.94 32.60
N GLU A 84 4.30 5.24 31.82
CA GLU A 84 4.39 6.50 31.11
C GLU A 84 3.36 6.56 29.98
N TRP A 85 2.70 7.71 29.82
CA TRP A 85 1.74 7.96 28.75
C TRP A 85 2.45 8.55 27.53
N ARG A 86 2.74 7.70 26.54
CA ARG A 86 3.27 8.06 25.22
C ARG A 86 2.53 7.22 24.19
N PRO A 87 1.25 7.55 23.94
CA PRO A 87 0.36 6.64 23.24
C PRO A 87 0.83 6.41 21.82
N ILE A 88 0.53 5.22 21.31
CA ILE A 88 0.70 4.89 19.90
C ILE A 88 -0.58 4.24 19.37
N CYS A 89 -0.85 4.44 18.08
CA CYS A 89 -1.94 3.79 17.39
C CYS A 89 -1.43 2.56 16.65
N GLY A 90 -2.04 1.40 16.86
CA GLY A 90 -1.77 0.19 16.08
C GLY A 90 -2.56 0.16 14.77
N ILE A 91 -2.12 -0.67 13.81
CA ILE A 91 -2.91 -0.95 12.58
C ILE A 91 -4.28 -1.59 12.87
N ASP A 92 -4.47 -2.12 14.07
CA ASP A 92 -5.75 -2.63 14.58
C ASP A 92 -6.66 -1.51 15.12
N GLN A 93 -6.31 -0.25 14.85
CA GLN A 93 -6.99 0.96 15.34
C GLN A 93 -7.12 1.02 16.87
N LYS A 94 -6.23 0.32 17.58
CA LYS A 94 -6.19 0.35 19.03
C LYS A 94 -5.09 1.28 19.54
N THR A 95 -5.45 2.13 20.50
CA THR A 95 -4.48 2.93 21.24
C THR A 95 -3.79 2.09 22.30
N TYR A 96 -2.47 2.15 22.32
CA TYR A 96 -1.62 1.55 23.34
C TYR A 96 -0.94 2.65 24.15
N SER A 97 -0.86 2.50 25.47
CA SER A 97 -0.36 3.58 26.35
C SER A 97 1.10 3.97 26.10
N ASN A 98 1.90 3.03 25.60
CA ASN A 98 3.26 3.23 25.11
C ASN A 98 3.74 2.03 24.27
N GLU A 99 4.86 2.20 23.57
CA GLU A 99 5.51 1.16 22.74
C GLU A 99 5.81 -0.13 23.53
N CYS A 100 6.18 -0.04 24.82
CA CYS A 100 6.40 -1.22 25.65
C CYS A 100 5.11 -2.01 25.85
N MET A 101 4.01 -1.32 26.17
CA MET A 101 2.70 -1.95 26.36
C MET A 101 2.17 -2.55 25.06
N PHE A 102 2.42 -1.89 23.93
CA PHE A 102 2.15 -2.46 22.60
C PHE A 102 2.90 -3.78 22.41
N CYS A 103 4.20 -3.82 22.68
CA CYS A 103 4.99 -5.04 22.56
C CYS A 103 4.55 -6.14 23.53
N PHE A 104 4.21 -5.77 24.77
CA PHE A 104 3.75 -6.72 25.78
C PHE A 104 2.42 -7.37 25.40
N LEU A 105 1.44 -6.58 25.00
CA LEU A 105 0.09 -7.06 24.67
C LEU A 105 0.04 -7.83 23.34
N ASN A 106 1.00 -7.60 22.45
CA ASN A 106 1.04 -8.22 21.13
C ASN A 106 2.18 -9.26 20.97
N ARG A 107 2.81 -9.68 22.08
CA ARG A 107 3.91 -10.66 22.09
C ARG A 107 3.57 -11.95 21.31
N ASP A 108 2.34 -12.43 21.45
CA ASP A 108 1.88 -13.68 20.82
C ASP A 108 1.33 -13.47 19.41
N LYS A 109 1.07 -12.22 19.00
CA LYS A 109 0.58 -11.88 17.66
C LYS A 109 1.71 -11.83 16.61
N GLY A 110 2.98 -11.90 17.03
CA GLY A 110 4.14 -11.86 16.15
C GLY A 110 4.32 -10.51 15.44
N SER A 111 5.19 -10.48 14.42
CA SER A 111 5.58 -9.31 13.60
C SER A 111 4.46 -8.72 12.74
N GLN A 112 3.23 -9.24 12.84
CA GLN A 112 2.11 -8.81 12.00
C GLN A 112 1.49 -7.49 12.46
N LEU A 113 1.57 -7.16 13.76
CA LEU A 113 1.01 -5.91 14.26
C LEU A 113 2.04 -4.79 14.21
N ARG A 114 1.73 -3.77 13.42
CA ARG A 114 2.60 -2.62 13.16
C ARG A 114 2.00 -1.37 13.81
N LYS A 115 2.86 -0.38 14.08
CA LYS A 115 2.46 0.95 14.56
C LYS A 115 1.98 1.78 13.38
N LEU A 116 0.82 2.39 13.48
CA LEU A 116 0.30 3.29 12.47
C LEU A 116 0.96 4.67 12.56
N HIS A 117 0.87 5.26 13.74
CA HIS A 117 1.47 6.55 14.09
C HIS A 117 1.69 6.64 15.59
N ASP A 118 2.50 7.61 15.98
CA ASP A 118 2.56 8.06 17.37
C ASP A 118 1.30 8.89 17.69
N ASP A 119 0.88 8.88 18.95
CA ASP A 119 -0.42 9.37 19.46
C ASP A 119 -1.54 8.33 19.47
N GLU A 120 -2.63 8.67 20.15
CA GLU A 120 -3.84 7.85 20.24
C GLU A 120 -4.51 7.70 18.88
N CYS A 121 -5.07 6.51 18.60
CA CYS A 121 -5.96 6.36 17.46
C CYS A 121 -7.13 7.33 17.60
N ARG A 122 -7.41 8.06 16.51
CA ARG A 122 -8.59 8.91 16.41
C ARG A 122 -9.33 8.54 15.15
N GLU A 123 -10.62 8.28 15.31
CA GLU A 123 -11.49 8.10 14.16
C GLU A 123 -12.10 9.44 13.77
N VAL A 124 -12.03 9.74 12.48
CA VAL A 124 -12.69 10.89 11.89
C VAL A 124 -13.92 10.36 11.17
N GLU A 125 -15.09 10.55 11.77
CA GLU A 125 -16.36 10.09 11.19
C GLU A 125 -16.69 10.83 9.88
N CYS A 126 -16.45 10.18 8.76
CA CYS A 126 -16.79 10.72 7.44
C CYS A 126 -18.12 10.11 6.97
N THR A 127 -19.23 10.71 7.37
CA THR A 127 -20.59 10.20 7.10
C THR A 127 -21.19 10.72 5.79
N THR A 128 -20.67 11.83 5.25
CA THR A 128 -21.30 12.50 4.10
C THR A 128 -20.26 13.23 3.25
N TYR A 129 -20.45 13.15 1.93
CA TYR A 129 -19.72 13.93 0.94
C TYR A 129 -20.32 15.33 0.81
N SER A 130 -19.49 16.36 0.67
CA SER A 130 -19.94 17.75 0.46
C SER A 130 -19.16 18.40 -0.67
N GLU A 131 -19.83 18.95 -1.68
CA GLU A 131 -19.19 19.70 -2.76
C GLU A 131 -18.60 21.04 -2.28
N ILE A 132 -19.17 21.59 -1.20
CA ILE A 132 -18.76 22.88 -0.64
C ILE A 132 -18.10 22.62 0.72
N CYS A 133 -16.86 23.07 0.86
CA CYS A 133 -16.10 23.03 2.11
C CYS A 133 -15.85 24.44 2.64
N THR A 134 -15.76 24.56 3.97
CA THR A 134 -15.25 25.76 4.63
C THR A 134 -13.77 25.97 4.30
N MET A 135 -13.28 27.19 4.46
CA MET A 135 -11.85 27.54 4.29
C MET A 135 -11.08 27.52 5.62
N GLU A 136 -11.62 26.85 6.65
CA GLU A 136 -10.89 26.63 7.89
C GLU A 136 -9.66 25.77 7.63
N TYR A 137 -8.57 26.01 8.38
CA TYR A 137 -7.33 25.26 8.24
C TYR A 137 -7.04 24.48 9.52
N ILE A 138 -7.50 23.23 9.52
CA ILE A 138 -7.25 22.23 10.56
C ILE A 138 -6.75 20.99 9.81
N PRO A 139 -5.44 20.89 9.54
CA PRO A 139 -4.90 19.90 8.63
C PRO A 139 -5.06 18.47 9.16
N HIS A 140 -5.45 17.55 8.28
CA HIS A 140 -5.56 16.12 8.51
C HIS A 140 -4.56 15.39 7.61
N CYS A 141 -3.67 14.60 8.19
CA CYS A 141 -2.80 13.71 7.45
C CYS A 141 -3.54 12.40 7.13
N GLY A 142 -3.63 12.06 5.85
CA GLY A 142 -4.16 10.80 5.38
C GLY A 142 -3.11 9.69 5.30
N SER A 143 -3.57 8.45 5.24
CA SER A 143 -2.74 7.26 5.05
C SER A 143 -2.02 7.19 3.71
N ASP A 144 -2.46 8.01 2.75
CA ASP A 144 -1.83 8.26 1.46
C ASP A 144 -0.65 9.25 1.53
N GLY A 145 -0.34 9.76 2.72
CA GLY A 145 0.71 10.76 2.94
C GLY A 145 0.31 12.18 2.51
N ILE A 146 -0.97 12.41 2.18
CA ILE A 146 -1.47 13.71 1.75
C ILE A 146 -2.03 14.47 2.96
N VAL A 147 -1.75 15.78 3.00
CA VAL A 147 -2.30 16.70 3.99
C VAL A 147 -3.56 17.36 3.42
N TYR A 148 -4.69 17.10 4.08
CA TYR A 148 -5.99 17.65 3.77
C TYR A 148 -6.26 18.86 4.65
N GLY A 149 -6.49 20.04 4.07
CA GLY A 149 -6.53 21.31 4.80
C GLY A 149 -7.60 21.40 5.89
N ASN A 150 -8.68 20.63 5.75
CA ASN A 150 -9.73 20.52 6.77
C ASN A 150 -10.48 19.20 6.69
N ARG A 151 -11.36 18.99 7.68
CA ARG A 151 -12.20 17.78 7.80
C ARG A 151 -13.02 17.53 6.54
N CYS A 152 -13.60 18.56 5.92
CA CYS A 152 -14.43 18.40 4.73
C CYS A 152 -13.62 17.85 3.55
N SER A 153 -12.47 18.45 3.26
CA SER A 153 -11.56 17.97 2.20
C SER A 153 -11.08 16.54 2.45
N PHE A 154 -10.73 16.21 3.70
CA PHE A 154 -10.32 14.87 4.10
C PHE A 154 -11.46 13.86 3.93
N CYS A 155 -12.65 14.17 4.44
CA CYS A 155 -13.79 13.25 4.37
C CYS A 155 -14.29 13.02 2.96
N ASN A 156 -14.26 14.04 2.09
CA ASN A 156 -14.53 13.84 0.69
C ASN A 156 -13.55 12.84 0.07
N ALA A 157 -12.26 12.97 0.37
CA ALA A 157 -11.26 12.01 -0.10
C ALA A 157 -11.50 10.60 0.48
N VAL A 158 -11.86 10.48 1.76
CA VAL A 158 -12.20 9.18 2.37
C VAL A 158 -13.37 8.52 1.64
N VAL A 159 -14.44 9.25 1.38
CA VAL A 159 -15.61 8.73 0.62
C VAL A 159 -15.20 8.30 -0.79
N MET A 160 -14.39 9.10 -1.47
CA MET A 160 -13.91 8.80 -2.82
C MET A 160 -12.90 7.64 -2.86
N SER A 161 -12.19 7.38 -1.76
CA SER A 161 -11.20 6.31 -1.65
C SER A 161 -11.82 4.91 -1.51
N HIS A 162 -13.14 4.82 -1.29
CA HIS A 162 -13.83 3.56 -1.01
C HIS A 162 -13.23 2.75 0.16
N GLY A 163 -12.77 3.44 1.21
CA GLY A 163 -12.24 2.81 2.43
C GLY A 163 -10.74 2.49 2.39
N THR A 164 -10.02 2.95 1.38
CA THR A 164 -8.55 2.79 1.29
C THR A 164 -7.79 3.92 2.01
N LEU A 165 -8.42 5.08 2.20
CA LEU A 165 -7.89 6.22 2.94
C LEU A 165 -8.42 6.23 4.37
N TYR A 166 -7.52 6.32 5.35
CA TYR A 166 -7.87 6.53 6.75
C TYR A 166 -7.06 7.67 7.36
N PHE A 167 -7.54 8.17 8.50
CA PHE A 167 -6.93 9.29 9.19
C PHE A 167 -5.70 8.80 9.95
N VAL A 168 -4.56 9.48 9.77
CA VAL A 168 -3.33 9.20 10.50
C VAL A 168 -3.21 10.15 11.68
N LYS A 169 -3.17 11.46 11.44
CA LYS A 169 -3.00 12.45 12.51
C LYS A 169 -3.43 13.84 12.09
N TYR A 170 -3.58 14.74 13.07
CA TYR A 170 -3.69 16.16 12.78
C TYR A 170 -2.33 16.75 12.45
N GLY A 171 -2.31 17.81 11.65
CA GLY A 171 -1.06 18.45 11.23
C GLY A 171 -0.50 17.91 9.91
N PRO A 172 0.76 18.24 9.61
CA PRO A 172 1.44 17.74 8.42
C PRO A 172 1.69 16.23 8.52
N CYS A 173 1.65 15.53 7.38
CA CYS A 173 2.24 14.20 7.29
C CYS A 173 3.74 14.33 7.49
N SER A 174 4.30 13.57 8.42
CA SER A 174 5.75 13.55 8.59
C SER A 174 6.39 12.84 7.40
N GLU A 175 7.53 13.34 6.93
CA GLU A 175 8.59 12.43 6.50
C GLU A 175 9.12 11.78 7.79
N SER A 176 9.10 10.45 7.88
CA SER A 176 9.67 9.73 9.03
C SER A 176 11.14 10.15 9.22
N PRO A 177 11.60 10.46 10.45
CA PRO A 177 13.02 10.69 10.71
C PRO A 177 13.87 9.43 10.48
#